data_AF-A0A2M8KSF6-F1
#
_entry.id   AF-A0A2M8KSF6-F1
#
_cell.length_a   1.000
_cell.length_b   1.000
_cell.length_c   1.000
_cell.angle_alpha   90.00
_cell.angle_beta   90.00
_cell.angle_gamma   90.00
#
_symmetry.space_group_name_H-M   'P 1'
#
loop_
_entity.id
_entity.type
_entity.pdbx_description
1 polymer ?
#
loop_
_entity_poly.entity_id
_entity_poly.type
_entity_poly.pdbx_seq_one_letter_code
_entity_poly.pdbx_strand_id
1 'polypeptide(L)'
;MKNMIGNFFAWLPQIILWYCAFVAIGLSVMPITAYLFQKFEDKGYAFTKALGVSILSYIVFVLARYAHIPFSSTVIAWCLTGISLVSWILSRYLNKTIKLPSIKTIVLYESIFFIALAFWSYVRGNESSLRSLEKFMDLGFIYSAFRGTSLPPQDMWYAQTTNHGAFFINYYYLVTI
;
A
#
# COMPACT_ATOMS: atom_id res chain seq x y z
N MET A 1 -0.02 -23.17 20.76
CA MET A 1 0.51 -23.40 19.39
C MET A 1 -0.54 -23.90 18.39
N LYS A 2 -1.33 -24.94 18.68
CA LYS A 2 -2.34 -25.48 17.73
C LYS A 2 -3.36 -24.44 17.21
N ASN A 3 -3.77 -23.49 18.06
CA ASN A 3 -4.68 -22.40 17.66
C ASN A 3 -4.01 -21.28 16.83
N MET A 4 -2.67 -21.13 16.88
CA MET A 4 -1.97 -20.07 16.12
C MET A 4 -1.86 -20.41 14.64
N ILE A 5 -1.53 -21.67 14.33
CA ILE A 5 -1.39 -22.14 12.94
C ILE A 5 -2.76 -22.17 12.25
N GLY A 6 -3.81 -22.62 12.95
CA GLY A 6 -5.18 -22.60 12.43
C GLY A 6 -5.66 -21.18 12.10
N ASN A 7 -5.36 -20.21 12.95
CA ASN A 7 -5.70 -18.81 12.69
C ASN A 7 -4.95 -18.27 11.46
N PHE A 8 -3.67 -18.59 11.26
CA PHE A 8 -2.90 -18.10 10.11
C PHE A 8 -3.53 -18.44 8.76
N PHE A 9 -4.06 -19.65 8.59
CA PHE A 9 -4.73 -20.04 7.35
C PHE A 9 -5.97 -19.18 7.03
N ALA A 10 -6.62 -18.61 8.04
CA ALA A 10 -7.73 -17.67 7.83
C ALA A 10 -7.28 -16.33 7.20
N TRP A 11 -6.00 -15.96 7.32
CA TRP A 11 -5.41 -14.74 6.75
C TRP A 11 -4.81 -14.97 5.36
N LEU A 12 -4.72 -16.23 4.91
CA LEU A 12 -4.15 -16.59 3.61
C LEU A 12 -4.81 -15.84 2.44
N PRO A 13 -6.15 -15.70 2.38
CA PRO A 13 -6.81 -14.94 1.31
C PRO A 13 -6.35 -13.48 1.26
N GLN A 14 -6.17 -12.84 2.41
CA GLN A 14 -5.73 -11.45 2.52
C GLN A 14 -4.25 -11.31 2.12
N ILE A 15 -3.40 -12.25 2.51
CA ILE A 15 -1.98 -12.28 2.11
C ILE A 15 -1.88 -12.41 0.59
N ILE A 16 -2.66 -13.31 -0.03
CA ILE A 16 -2.69 -13.50 -1.48
C ILE A 16 -3.21 -12.25 -2.18
N LEU A 17 -4.28 -11.63 -1.66
CA LEU A 17 -4.82 -10.38 -2.21
C LEU A 17 -3.77 -9.26 -2.22
N TRP A 18 -3.07 -9.06 -1.10
CA TRP A 18 -2.01 -8.05 -1.00
C TRP A 18 -0.81 -8.38 -1.89
N TYR A 19 -0.41 -9.65 -1.96
CA TYR A 19 0.61 -10.10 -2.89
C TYR A 19 0.25 -9.74 -4.33
N CYS A 20 -0.95 -10.11 -4.78
CA CYS A 20 -1.45 -9.78 -6.12
C CYS A 20 -1.50 -8.26 -6.36
N ALA A 21 -1.90 -7.47 -5.36
CA ALA A 21 -1.89 -6.01 -5.45
C ALA A 21 -0.46 -5.46 -5.65
N PHE A 22 0.53 -5.93 -4.87
CA PHE A 22 1.93 -5.51 -5.03
C PHE A 22 2.51 -5.95 -6.37
N VAL A 23 2.16 -7.14 -6.86
CA VAL A 23 2.57 -7.61 -8.19
C VAL A 23 1.98 -6.71 -9.27
N ALA A 24 0.68 -6.41 -9.22
CA ALA A 24 0.02 -5.51 -10.18
C ALA A 24 0.66 -4.12 -10.20
N ILE A 25 0.94 -3.55 -9.02
CA ILE A 25 1.63 -2.27 -8.88
C ILE A 25 3.07 -2.36 -9.43
N GLY A 26 3.82 -3.41 -9.11
CA GLY A 26 5.18 -3.60 -9.60
C GLY A 26 5.24 -3.73 -11.13
N LEU A 27 4.32 -4.50 -11.73
CA LEU A 27 4.24 -4.67 -13.18
C LEU A 27 3.92 -3.35 -13.90
N SER A 28 3.08 -2.50 -13.30
CA SER A 28 2.74 -1.20 -13.89
C SER A 28 3.92 -0.25 -14.07
N VAL A 29 4.99 -0.39 -13.26
CA VAL A 29 6.19 0.47 -13.28
C VAL A 29 7.42 -0.27 -13.82
N MET A 30 7.29 -1.55 -14.13
CA MET A 30 8.40 -2.41 -14.59
C MET A 30 9.20 -1.85 -15.78
N PRO A 31 8.58 -1.27 -16.83
CA PRO A 31 9.36 -0.66 -17.91
C PRO A 31 10.17 0.56 -17.47
N ILE A 32 9.63 1.35 -16.53
CA ILE A 32 10.30 2.53 -15.97
C ILE A 32 11.51 2.09 -15.14
N THR A 33 11.35 1.09 -14.28
CA THR A 33 12.48 0.58 -13.47
C THR A 33 13.54 -0.08 -14.35
N ALA A 34 13.14 -0.84 -15.37
CA ALA A 34 14.07 -1.47 -16.30
C ALA A 34 14.89 -0.45 -17.10
N TYR A 35 14.31 0.71 -17.41
CA TYR A 35 15.03 1.82 -18.01
C TYR A 35 16.02 2.49 -17.03
N LEU A 36 15.56 2.82 -15.82
CA LEU A 36 16.39 3.49 -14.81
C LEU A 36 17.58 2.62 -14.36
N PHE A 37 17.34 1.32 -14.16
CA PHE A 37 18.31 0.35 -13.64
C PHE A 37 18.80 -0.62 -14.72
N GLN A 38 18.84 -0.20 -15.98
CA GLN A 38 19.28 -1.02 -17.11
C GLN A 38 20.67 -1.66 -16.95
N LYS A 39 21.54 -1.04 -16.15
CA LYS A 39 22.91 -1.52 -15.84
C LYS A 39 22.94 -2.69 -14.87
N PHE A 40 21.89 -2.90 -14.08
CA PHE A 40 21.81 -4.00 -13.12
C PHE A 40 21.47 -5.32 -13.83
N GLU A 41 21.89 -6.44 -13.22
CA GLU A 41 21.61 -7.79 -13.73
C GLU A 41 20.11 -8.10 -13.66
N ASP A 42 19.43 -7.63 -12.60
CA ASP A 42 18.01 -7.81 -12.36
C ASP A 42 17.10 -6.83 -13.11
N LYS A 43 17.69 -5.89 -13.87
CA LYS A 43 16.97 -4.80 -14.55
C LYS A 43 16.07 -4.00 -13.61
N GLY A 44 16.49 -3.85 -12.35
CA GLY A 44 15.76 -3.11 -11.33
C GLY A 44 14.46 -3.78 -10.88
N TYR A 45 14.27 -5.07 -11.14
CA TYR A 45 13.06 -5.78 -10.74
C TYR A 45 12.84 -5.73 -9.23
N ALA A 46 13.90 -5.78 -8.43
CA ALA A 46 13.83 -5.66 -6.97
C ALA A 46 13.15 -4.35 -6.51
N PHE A 47 13.30 -3.27 -7.27
CA PHE A 47 12.78 -1.94 -6.94
C PHE A 47 11.36 -1.67 -7.45
N THR A 48 10.81 -2.56 -8.30
CA THR A 48 9.48 -2.37 -8.93
C THR A 48 8.38 -2.11 -7.91
N LYS A 49 8.31 -2.92 -6.85
CA LYS A 49 7.28 -2.82 -5.81
C LYS A 49 7.44 -1.54 -4.98
N ALA A 50 8.66 -1.23 -4.55
CA ALA A 50 8.95 -0.04 -3.76
C ALA A 50 8.66 1.26 -4.55
N LEU A 51 9.13 1.34 -5.79
CA LEU A 51 8.87 2.49 -6.65
C LEU A 51 7.42 2.58 -7.07
N GLY A 52 6.78 1.46 -7.42
CA GLY A 52 5.37 1.44 -7.80
C GLY A 52 4.47 1.94 -6.68
N VAL A 53 4.67 1.47 -5.44
CA VAL A 53 3.92 1.95 -4.28
C VAL A 53 4.19 3.42 -4.01
N SER A 54 5.46 3.86 -4.10
CA SER A 54 5.83 5.26 -3.87
C SER A 54 5.20 6.21 -4.90
N ILE A 55 5.28 5.87 -6.19
CA ILE A 55 4.70 6.67 -7.28
C ILE A 55 3.17 6.70 -7.18
N LEU A 56 2.54 5.53 -7.00
CA LEU A 56 1.08 5.45 -6.90
C LEU A 56 0.55 6.24 -5.69
N SER A 57 1.15 6.05 -4.51
CA SER A 57 0.74 6.75 -3.30
C SER A 57 0.94 8.25 -3.41
N TYR A 58 2.06 8.71 -4.00
CA TYR A 58 2.32 10.12 -4.22
C TYR A 58 1.32 10.76 -5.18
N ILE A 59 1.01 10.13 -6.31
CA ILE A 59 0.02 10.64 -7.28
C ILE A 59 -1.35 10.75 -6.62
N VAL A 60 -1.80 9.68 -5.95
CA VAL A 60 -3.10 9.66 -5.27
C VAL A 60 -3.16 10.74 -4.18
N PHE A 61 -2.08 10.92 -3.41
CA PHE A 61 -1.98 11.96 -2.41
C PHE A 61 -2.11 13.37 -3.02
N VAL A 62 -1.38 13.65 -4.10
CA VAL A 62 -1.42 14.95 -4.79
C VAL A 62 -2.81 15.23 -5.35
N LEU A 63 -3.45 14.24 -5.99
CA LEU A 63 -4.81 14.38 -6.51
C LEU A 63 -5.84 14.62 -5.40
N ALA A 64 -5.75 13.87 -4.31
CA ALA A 64 -6.66 14.05 -3.19
C ALA A 64 -6.47 15.39 -2.48
N ARG A 65 -5.21 15.85 -2.36
CA ARG A 65 -4.89 17.08 -1.64
C ARG A 65 -5.17 18.34 -2.44
N TYR A 66 -4.77 18.38 -3.72
CA TYR A 66 -4.76 19.60 -4.52
C TYR A 66 -5.85 19.65 -5.59
N ALA A 67 -6.25 18.50 -6.14
CA ALA A 67 -7.33 18.43 -7.13
C ALA A 67 -8.71 18.18 -6.49
N HIS A 68 -8.76 18.04 -5.15
CA HIS A 68 -9.97 17.74 -4.39
C HIS A 68 -10.73 16.49 -4.88
N ILE A 69 -10.02 15.55 -5.50
CA ILE A 69 -10.59 14.28 -5.96
C ILE A 69 -10.76 13.36 -4.75
N PRO A 70 -11.94 12.73 -4.55
CA PRO A 70 -12.16 11.89 -3.39
C PRO A 70 -11.25 10.65 -3.41
N PHE A 71 -10.53 10.43 -2.32
CA PHE A 71 -9.75 9.21 -2.07
C PHE A 71 -10.70 8.01 -2.08
N SER A 72 -10.56 7.15 -3.08
CA SER A 72 -11.39 5.97 -3.29
C SER A 72 -10.64 4.89 -4.04
N SER A 73 -11.06 3.63 -3.90
CA SER A 73 -10.51 2.50 -4.65
C SER A 73 -10.57 2.72 -6.16
N THR A 74 -11.63 3.37 -6.65
CA THR A 74 -11.80 3.73 -8.06
C THR A 74 -10.71 4.68 -8.55
N VAL A 75 -10.39 5.72 -7.77
CA VAL A 75 -9.32 6.68 -8.14
C VAL A 75 -7.94 6.02 -8.13
N ILE A 76 -7.68 5.14 -7.16
CA ILE A 76 -6.44 4.36 -7.13
C ILE A 76 -6.33 3.48 -8.38
N ALA A 77 -7.42 2.82 -8.79
CA ALA A 77 -7.45 2.01 -10.00
C ALA A 77 -7.19 2.85 -11.27
N TRP A 78 -7.80 4.03 -11.40
CA TRP A 78 -7.54 4.96 -12.51
C TRP A 78 -6.09 5.46 -12.53
N CYS A 79 -5.50 5.75 -11.37
CA CYS A 79 -4.09 6.12 -11.30
C CYS A 79 -3.19 4.96 -11.75
N LEU A 80 -3.49 3.74 -11.30
CA LEU A 80 -2.74 2.54 -11.67
C LEU A 80 -2.83 2.25 -13.18
N THR A 81 -4.01 2.41 -13.80
CA THR A 81 -4.16 2.26 -15.25
C THR A 81 -3.41 3.35 -16.02
N GLY A 82 -3.47 4.60 -15.54
CA GLY A 82 -2.70 5.71 -16.11
C GLY A 82 -1.19 5.47 -16.06
N ILE A 83 -0.65 5.04 -14.92
CA ILE A 83 0.76 4.68 -14.76
C ILE A 83 1.14 3.54 -15.72
N SER A 84 0.32 2.49 -15.79
CA SER A 84 0.55 1.36 -16.70
C SER A 84 0.59 1.79 -18.16
N LEU A 85 -0.30 2.69 -18.57
CA LEU A 85 -0.36 3.23 -19.92
C LEU A 85 0.87 4.07 -20.25
N VAL A 86 1.29 4.96 -19.34
CA VAL A 86 2.51 5.77 -19.49
C VAL A 86 3.74 4.88 -19.60
N SER A 87 3.86 3.88 -18.71
CA SER A 87 4.94 2.88 -18.75
C SER A 87 4.98 2.12 -20.07
N TRP A 88 3.82 1.74 -20.62
CA TRP A 88 3.73 1.06 -21.92
C TRP A 88 4.11 1.97 -23.09
N ILE A 89 3.68 3.22 -23.10
CA ILE A 89 4.09 4.20 -24.13
C ILE A 89 5.61 4.43 -24.07
N LEU A 90 6.16 4.62 -22.88
CA LEU A 90 7.60 4.77 -22.65
C LEU A 90 8.36 3.54 -23.14
N SER A 91 7.87 2.33 -22.86
CA SER A 91 8.54 1.12 -23.32
C SER A 91 8.59 1.05 -24.85
N ARG A 92 7.54 1.47 -25.55
CA ARG A 92 7.50 1.51 -27.02
C ARG A 92 8.47 2.55 -27.62
N TYR A 93 8.59 3.71 -26.99
CA TYR A 93 9.53 4.75 -27.43
C TYR A 93 10.99 4.34 -27.18
N LEU A 94 11.25 3.69 -26.05
CA LEU A 94 12.59 3.29 -25.59
C LEU A 94 12.97 1.86 -26.03
N ASN A 95 12.16 1.22 -26.88
CA ASN A 95 12.22 -0.21 -27.23
C ASN A 95 13.59 -0.73 -27.70
N LYS A 96 14.52 0.15 -28.10
CA LYS A 96 15.89 -0.24 -28.51
C LYS A 96 16.84 -0.48 -27.34
N THR A 97 16.53 -0.04 -26.12
CA THR A 97 17.45 -0.08 -24.97
C THR A 97 16.96 -0.93 -23.79
N ILE A 98 15.64 -1.14 -23.67
CA ILE A 98 15.07 -1.82 -22.50
C ILE A 98 15.07 -3.33 -22.70
N LYS A 99 15.86 -4.04 -21.89
CA LYS A 99 15.79 -5.50 -21.74
C LYS A 99 14.99 -5.83 -20.49
N LEU A 100 14.00 -6.72 -20.62
CA LEU A 100 13.26 -7.25 -19.48
C LEU A 100 14.12 -8.26 -18.70
N PRO A 101 13.92 -8.40 -17.39
CA PRO A 101 14.58 -9.41 -16.58
C PRO A 101 14.19 -10.83 -17.03
N SER A 102 15.11 -11.77 -16.80
CA SER A 102 14.86 -13.19 -17.01
C SER A 102 13.73 -13.70 -16.12
N ILE A 103 12.96 -14.67 -16.61
CA ILE A 103 11.92 -15.33 -15.82
C ILE A 103 12.48 -15.95 -14.53
N LYS A 104 13.72 -16.45 -14.56
CA LYS A 104 14.39 -17.00 -13.36
C LYS A 104 14.58 -15.94 -12.29
N THR A 105 14.99 -14.74 -12.71
CA THR A 105 15.18 -13.59 -11.83
C THR A 105 13.85 -13.13 -11.24
N ILE A 106 12.81 -13.00 -12.07
CA ILE A 106 11.45 -12.67 -11.64
C ILE A 106 10.97 -13.66 -10.56
N VAL A 107 11.03 -14.96 -10.85
CA VAL A 107 10.59 -16.02 -9.92
C VAL A 107 11.37 -15.98 -8.60
N LEU A 108 12.69 -15.76 -8.66
CA LEU A 108 13.51 -15.64 -7.46
C LEU A 108 13.05 -14.48 -6.57
N TYR A 109 12.92 -13.28 -7.13
CA TYR A 109 12.50 -12.09 -6.37
C TYR A 109 11.06 -12.20 -5.87
N GLU A 110 10.16 -12.78 -6.66
CA GLU A 110 8.77 -13.00 -6.22
C GLU A 110 8.69 -14.04 -5.09
N SER A 111 9.50 -15.10 -5.15
CA SER A 111 9.56 -16.09 -4.08
C SER A 111 10.08 -15.46 -2.79
N ILE A 112 11.15 -14.68 -2.86
CA ILE A 112 11.71 -13.97 -1.70
C ILE A 112 10.67 -12.99 -1.13
N PHE A 113 10.01 -12.21 -1.99
CA PHE A 113 8.99 -11.25 -1.56
C PHE A 113 7.80 -11.93 -0.90
N PHE A 114 7.28 -13.01 -1.50
CA PHE A 114 6.15 -13.76 -0.96
C PHE A 114 6.49 -14.39 0.39
N ILE A 115 7.67 -15.01 0.52
CA ILE A 115 8.14 -15.57 1.79
C ILE A 115 8.26 -14.47 2.85
N ALA A 116 8.86 -13.33 2.52
CA ALA A 116 8.98 -12.21 3.44
C ALA A 116 7.62 -11.66 3.88
N LEU A 117 6.68 -11.51 2.93
CA LEU A 117 5.31 -11.07 3.21
C LEU A 117 4.59 -12.06 4.13
N ALA A 118 4.61 -13.35 3.79
CA ALA A 118 3.97 -14.39 4.59
C ALA A 118 4.58 -14.51 5.99
N PHE A 119 5.91 -14.43 6.09
CA PHE A 119 6.62 -14.44 7.36
C PHE A 119 6.23 -13.22 8.22
N TRP A 120 6.25 -12.02 7.65
CA TRP A 120 5.90 -10.81 8.39
C TRP A 120 4.42 -10.79 8.81
N SER A 121 3.52 -11.24 7.92
CA SER A 121 2.11 -11.42 8.24
C SER A 121 1.89 -12.45 9.35
N TYR A 122 2.66 -13.55 9.37
CA TYR A 122 2.61 -14.52 10.46
C TYR A 122 3.05 -13.90 11.78
N VAL A 123 4.18 -13.19 11.82
CA VAL A 123 4.67 -12.52 13.03
C VAL A 123 3.65 -11.52 13.56
N ARG A 124 3.12 -10.64 12.70
CA ARG A 124 2.15 -9.60 13.09
C ARG A 124 0.77 -10.16 13.42
N GLY A 125 0.33 -11.22 12.74
CA GLY A 125 -0.95 -11.87 12.99
C GLY A 125 -1.05 -12.54 14.36
N ASN A 126 0.08 -12.89 14.97
CA ASN A 126 0.12 -13.48 16.31
C ASN A 126 0.03 -12.43 17.43
N GLU A 127 0.29 -11.15 17.16
CA GLU A 127 0.19 -10.05 18.13
C GLU A 127 -1.14 -9.28 17.95
N SER A 128 -2.26 -9.99 18.09
CA SER A 128 -3.62 -9.42 17.93
C SER A 128 -4.15 -8.69 19.16
N SER A 129 -3.34 -8.57 20.22
CA SER A 129 -3.79 -7.96 21.48
C SER A 129 -3.98 -6.44 21.31
N LEU A 130 -5.19 -5.92 21.58
CA LEU A 130 -5.47 -4.48 21.67
C LEU A 130 -5.22 -3.92 23.09
N ARG A 131 -4.52 -4.68 23.94
CA ARG A 131 -4.34 -4.39 25.37
C ARG A 131 -3.27 -3.33 25.67
N SER A 132 -3.22 -2.26 24.89
CA SER A 132 -2.35 -1.10 25.17
C SER A 132 -3.12 0.20 24.93
N LEU A 133 -2.88 1.17 25.79
CA LEU A 133 -3.54 2.48 25.76
C LEU A 133 -3.27 3.23 24.45
N GLU A 134 -2.04 3.11 23.92
CA GLU A 134 -1.64 3.71 22.63
C GLU A 134 -2.33 3.02 21.44
N LYS A 135 -2.62 1.71 21.53
CA LYS A 135 -3.23 0.97 20.42
C LYS A 135 -4.67 1.43 20.13
N PHE A 136 -5.40 1.91 21.14
CA PHE A 136 -6.73 2.50 20.92
C PHE A 136 -6.66 3.81 20.13
N MET A 137 -5.64 4.62 20.40
CA MET A 137 -5.37 5.83 19.64
C MET A 137 -4.99 5.48 18.20
N ASP A 138 -4.06 4.55 17.99
CA ASP A 138 -3.65 4.12 16.65
C ASP A 138 -4.85 3.61 15.82
N LEU A 139 -5.75 2.85 16.45
CA LEU A 139 -6.99 2.41 15.81
C LEU A 139 -7.89 3.58 15.37
N GLY A 140 -8.02 4.62 16.19
CA GLY A 140 -8.79 5.82 15.84
C GLY A 140 -8.24 6.52 14.60
N PHE A 141 -6.91 6.65 14.48
CA PHE A 141 -6.26 7.20 13.28
C PHE A 141 -6.53 6.32 12.06
N ILE A 142 -6.40 5.00 12.23
CA ILE A 142 -6.66 4.01 11.17
C ILE A 142 -8.11 4.11 10.68
N TYR A 143 -9.10 4.17 11.59
CA TYR A 143 -10.51 4.32 11.21
C TYR A 143 -10.80 5.65 10.52
N SER A 144 -10.19 6.74 10.98
CA SER A 144 -10.34 8.03 10.30
C SER A 144 -9.76 7.98 8.88
N ALA A 145 -8.59 7.38 8.71
CA ALA A 145 -7.99 7.18 7.39
C ALA A 145 -8.84 6.28 6.48
N PHE A 146 -9.45 5.21 7.00
CA PHE A 146 -10.30 4.31 6.21
C PHE A 146 -11.64 4.92 5.81
N ARG A 147 -12.19 5.83 6.63
CA ARG A 147 -13.47 6.51 6.34
C ARG A 147 -13.29 7.82 5.58
N GLY A 148 -12.10 8.42 5.64
CA GLY A 148 -11.79 9.68 4.99
C GLY A 148 -11.85 9.58 3.47
N THR A 149 -12.61 10.47 2.85
CA THR A 149 -12.64 10.64 1.38
C THR A 149 -11.71 11.76 0.92
N SER A 150 -11.07 12.50 1.83
CA SER A 150 -10.09 13.55 1.53
C SER A 150 -8.78 13.30 2.25
N LEU A 151 -7.67 13.81 1.70
CA LEU A 151 -6.36 13.78 2.35
C LEU A 151 -5.88 15.20 2.71
N PRO A 152 -5.35 15.43 3.93
CA PRO A 152 -5.25 14.47 5.04
C PRO A 152 -6.62 14.04 5.60
N PRO A 153 -6.73 12.84 6.21
CA PRO A 153 -7.97 12.40 6.84
C PRO A 153 -8.31 13.31 8.03
N GLN A 154 -9.58 13.31 8.44
CA GLN A 154 -10.04 14.12 9.55
C GLN A 154 -9.27 13.76 10.83
N ASP A 155 -8.84 14.76 11.60
CA ASP A 155 -8.23 14.51 12.90
C ASP A 155 -9.27 13.87 13.84
N MET A 156 -8.97 12.70 14.40
CA MET A 156 -9.89 11.99 15.29
C MET A 156 -10.19 12.79 16.56
N TRP A 157 -9.24 13.62 17.00
CA TRP A 157 -9.38 14.44 18.20
C TRP A 157 -10.21 15.70 17.93
N TYR A 158 -10.42 16.02 16.65
CA TYR A 158 -11.18 17.16 16.18
C TYR A 158 -12.41 16.71 15.37
N ALA A 159 -13.50 16.43 16.08
CA ALA A 159 -14.77 16.10 15.46
C ALA A 159 -15.48 17.39 15.01
N GLN A 160 -15.23 17.83 13.77
CA GLN A 160 -16.07 18.84 13.12
C GLN A 160 -17.41 18.18 12.76
N THR A 161 -18.51 18.56 13.43
CA THR A 161 -19.86 18.21 12.98
C THR A 161 -20.45 19.37 12.18
N THR A 162 -21.08 19.05 11.05
CA THR A 162 -21.61 20.01 10.08
C THR A 162 -22.72 20.90 10.68
N ASN A 163 -23.34 20.48 11.79
CA ASN A 163 -24.53 21.14 12.34
C ASN A 163 -24.41 21.62 13.80
N HIS A 164 -23.38 21.22 14.57
CA HIS A 164 -23.30 21.51 16.02
C HIS A 164 -21.87 21.76 16.53
N GLY A 165 -21.15 22.77 16.02
CA GLY A 165 -19.82 23.12 16.54
C GLY A 165 -18.77 22.00 16.40
N ALA A 166 -17.51 22.28 16.70
CA ALA A 166 -16.50 21.23 16.75
C ALA A 166 -16.41 20.68 18.18
N PHE A 167 -16.63 19.38 18.37
CA PHE A 167 -16.41 18.74 19.66
C PHE A 167 -14.98 18.17 19.69
N PHE A 168 -14.21 18.60 20.67
CA PHE A 168 -12.86 18.09 20.91
C PHE A 168 -12.95 16.93 21.88
N ILE A 169 -12.45 15.76 21.50
CA ILE A 169 -12.27 14.66 22.45
C ILE A 169 -10.87 14.84 23.05
N ASN A 170 -10.78 14.96 24.38
CA ASN A 170 -9.49 15.05 25.06
C ASN A 170 -8.99 13.64 25.41
N TYR A 171 -7.71 13.36 25.17
CA TYR A 171 -7.08 12.06 25.41
C TYR A 171 -7.22 11.56 26.87
N TYR A 172 -7.38 12.47 27.84
CA TYR A 172 -7.62 12.11 29.24
C TYR A 172 -8.93 11.34 29.48
N TYR A 173 -9.93 11.49 28.62
CA TYR A 173 -11.20 10.75 28.76
C TYR A 173 -11.07 9.25 28.43
N LEU A 174 -9.97 8.82 27.82
CA LEU A 174 -9.71 7.41 27.50
C LEU A 174 -8.90 6.69 28.60
N VAL A 175 -8.46 7.40 29.64
CA VAL A 175 -7.62 6.84 30.73
C VAL A 175 -8.46 6.22 31.86
N THR A 176 -9.77 6.48 31.90
CA THR A 176 -10.62 6.13 33.06
C THR A 176 -11.43 4.83 32.91
N ILE A 177 -11.08 3.92 31.99
CA ILE A 177 -11.80 2.65 31.76
C ILE A 177 -10.91 1.45 32.08
#